data_AF-C1ED50-F1
#
_entry.id   AF-C1ED50-F1
#
_cell.length_a   1.000
_cell.length_b   1.000
_cell.length_c   1.000
_cell.angle_alpha   90.00
_cell.angle_beta   90.00
_cell.angle_gamma   90.00
#
_symmetry.space_group_name_H-M   'P 1'
#
loop_
_entity.id
_entity.type
_entity.pdbx_description
1 polymer ?
#
loop_
_entity_poly.entity_id
_entity_poly.type
_entity_poly.pdbx_seq_one_letter_code
_entity_poly.pdbx_strand_id
1 'polypeptide(L)'
;VTFGIRAELDYGEALIVVGGAKELGSWEPESGFALTWSDGNVWQGDLATLTNDAPENSVHSTAVEFKLVVVKPDWGGYWWEEGENRLIDM
;
A
#
# COMPACT_ATOMS: atom_id res chain seq x y z
N VAL A 1 -4.37 11.69 0.53
CA VAL A 1 -5.04 10.40 0.25
C VAL A 1 -5.23 9.67 1.57
N THR A 2 -6.43 9.19 1.84
CA THR A 2 -6.74 8.47 3.09
C THR A 2 -6.99 7.00 2.79
N PHE A 3 -6.29 6.12 3.50
CA PHE A 3 -6.49 4.69 3.46
C PHE A 3 -7.29 4.25 4.68
N GLY A 4 -8.32 3.44 4.44
CA GLY A 4 -9.13 2.79 5.47
C GLY A 4 -9.46 1.38 4.99
N ILE A 5 -8.64 0.41 5.38
CA ILE A 5 -8.73 -0.97 4.90
C ILE A 5 -9.17 -1.87 6.03
N ARG A 6 -10.25 -2.62 5.82
CA ARG A 6 -10.64 -3.68 6.76
C ARG A 6 -9.89 -4.96 6.42
N ALA A 7 -9.02 -5.41 7.31
CA ALA A 7 -8.25 -6.64 7.16
C ALA A 7 -7.95 -7.25 8.54
N GLU A 8 -8.30 -8.52 8.70
CA GLU A 8 -8.00 -9.32 9.88
C GLU A 8 -6.67 -10.05 9.65
N LEU A 9 -5.66 -9.68 10.41
CA LEU A 9 -4.30 -10.21 10.32
C LEU A 9 -3.91 -10.89 11.62
N ASP A 10 -2.92 -11.78 11.55
CA ASP A 10 -2.41 -12.45 12.73
C ASP A 10 -1.59 -11.50 13.61
N TYR A 11 -1.45 -11.84 14.88
CA TYR A 11 -0.67 -11.03 15.82
C TYR A 11 0.79 -10.89 15.36
N GLY A 12 1.29 -9.66 15.37
CA GLY A 12 2.66 -9.32 14.93
C GLY A 12 2.77 -9.01 13.44
N GLU A 13 1.70 -9.19 12.67
CA GLU A 13 1.66 -8.77 11.26
C GLU A 13 1.34 -7.28 11.13
N ALA A 14 1.83 -6.68 10.05
CA ALA A 14 1.52 -5.31 9.70
C ALA A 14 0.96 -5.24 8.27
N LEU A 15 0.09 -4.26 8.03
CA LEU A 15 -0.40 -3.95 6.69
C LEU A 15 0.29 -2.69 6.17
N ILE A 16 0.86 -2.78 4.98
CA ILE A 16 1.48 -1.65 4.29
C ILE A 16 0.87 -1.50 2.88
N VAL A 17 0.94 -0.28 2.36
CA VAL A 17 0.56 0.08 0.98
C VAL A 17 1.84 0.25 0.18
N VAL A 18 1.99 -0.51 -0.90
CA VAL A 18 3.19 -0.48 -1.76
C VAL A 18 2.76 -0.17 -3.19
N GLY A 19 3.39 0.80 -3.86
CA GLY A 19 2.96 1.24 -5.18
C GLY A 19 4.04 1.97 -5.96
N GLY A 20 3.73 2.33 -7.19
CA GLY A 20 4.71 2.92 -8.11
C GLY A 20 5.18 4.32 -7.72
N ALA A 21 4.34 5.09 -7.03
CA ALA A 21 4.71 6.40 -6.49
C ALA A 21 5.82 6.26 -5.43
N LYS A 22 6.75 7.22 -5.40
CA LYS A 22 7.81 7.25 -4.38
C LYS A 22 7.26 7.26 -2.95
N GLU A 23 6.12 7.91 -2.70
CA GLU A 23 5.49 7.93 -1.37
C GLU A 23 4.91 6.59 -0.95
N LEU A 24 4.74 5.65 -1.91
CA LEU A 24 4.33 4.27 -1.69
C LEU A 24 5.51 3.29 -1.87
N GLY A 25 6.75 3.78 -1.92
CA GLY A 25 7.95 2.96 -1.92
C GLY A 25 8.42 2.48 -3.29
N SER A 26 7.84 2.95 -4.40
CA SER A 26 8.25 2.56 -5.76
C SER A 26 8.35 1.04 -5.98
N TRP A 27 7.31 0.33 -5.54
CA TRP A 27 7.20 -1.13 -5.53
C TRP A 27 8.11 -1.88 -4.56
N GLU A 28 8.80 -1.19 -3.66
CA GLU A 28 9.66 -1.82 -2.65
C GLU A 28 9.00 -1.85 -1.27
N PRO A 29 8.69 -3.05 -0.72
CA PRO A 29 7.99 -3.19 0.56
C PRO A 29 8.69 -2.54 1.74
N GLU A 30 10.03 -2.52 1.76
CA GLU A 30 10.82 -1.90 2.83
C GLU A 30 10.59 -0.37 2.91
N SER A 31 10.13 0.24 1.82
CA SER A 31 9.80 1.67 1.73
C SER A 31 8.30 1.92 1.58
N GLY A 32 7.47 0.90 1.75
CA GLY A 32 6.02 1.00 1.65
C GLY A 32 5.41 1.88 2.74
N PHE A 33 4.24 2.43 2.47
CA PHE A 33 3.51 3.26 3.42
C PHE A 33 2.81 2.40 4.46
N ALA A 34 3.29 2.43 5.71
CA ALA A 34 2.73 1.62 6.78
C ALA A 34 1.40 2.16 7.30
N LEU A 35 0.42 1.28 7.47
CA LEU A 35 -0.87 1.60 8.07
C LEU A 35 -0.86 1.29 9.57
N THR A 36 -1.70 2.00 10.32
CA THR A 36 -1.90 1.78 11.75
C THR A 36 -3.19 1.00 11.97
N TRP A 37 -3.11 -0.11 12.70
CA TRP A 37 -4.31 -0.86 13.10
C TRP A 37 -5.16 -0.05 14.08
N SER A 38 -6.47 -0.21 13.99
CA SER A 38 -7.46 0.34 14.92
C SER A 38 -8.58 -0.68 15.15
N ASP A 39 -9.39 -0.42 16.18
CA ASP A 39 -10.50 -1.29 16.59
C ASP A 39 -11.38 -1.71 15.40
N GLY A 40 -11.78 -2.98 15.39
CA GLY A 40 -12.61 -3.55 14.32
C GLY A 40 -11.84 -4.03 13.09
N ASN A 41 -10.52 -4.26 13.22
CA ASN A 41 -9.65 -4.72 12.14
C ASN A 41 -9.58 -3.72 10.99
N VAL A 42 -9.53 -2.42 11.32
CA VAL A 42 -9.41 -1.34 10.34
C VAL A 42 -7.99 -0.78 10.40
N TRP A 43 -7.26 -0.88 9.29
CA TRP A 43 -5.93 -0.33 9.09
C TRP A 43 -6.05 1.03 8.40
N GLN A 44 -5.50 2.06 9.02
CA GLN A 44 -5.69 3.46 8.62
C GLN A 44 -4.37 4.17 8.40
N GLY A 45 -4.36 5.12 7.47
CA GLY A 45 -3.22 6.00 7.24
C GLY A 45 -3.57 7.15 6.33
N ASP A 46 -3.12 8.34 6.70
CA ASP A 46 -3.32 9.56 5.93
C ASP A 46 -2.00 9.97 5.26
N LEU A 47 -1.97 9.87 3.94
CA LEU A 47 -0.85 10.30 3.14
C LEU A 47 -1.08 11.75 2.67
N ALA A 48 -0.30 12.68 3.20
CA ALA A 48 -0.48 14.11 2.96
C ALA A 48 -0.29 14.51 1.48
N THR A 49 0.66 13.85 0.80
CA THR A 49 0.97 14.08 -0.61
C THR A 49 1.16 12.74 -1.31
N LEU A 50 0.56 12.58 -2.48
CA LEU A 50 0.79 11.45 -3.37
C LEU A 50 1.06 12.02 -4.76
N THR A 51 2.18 11.64 -5.39
CA THR A 51 2.47 12.02 -6.78
C THR A 51 2.32 10.84 -7.71
N ASN A 52 1.96 11.09 -8.96
CA ASN A 52 2.03 10.08 -10.01
C ASN A 52 3.37 10.21 -10.71
N ASP A 53 4.28 9.29 -10.38
CA ASP A 53 5.60 9.21 -10.99
C ASP A 53 5.60 8.33 -12.25
N ALA A 54 4.44 7.85 -12.69
CA ALA A 54 4.31 7.09 -13.93
C ALA A 54 4.65 7.97 -15.15
N PRO A 55 5.34 7.41 -16.16
CA PRO A 55 5.55 8.10 -17.43
C PRO A 55 4.22 8.59 -18.05
N GLU A 56 4.21 9.77 -18.68
CA GLU A 56 2.99 10.35 -19.30
C GLU A 56 2.32 9.43 -20.31
N ASN A 57 3.08 8.51 -20.92
CA ASN A 57 2.58 7.52 -21.89
C ASN A 57 2.15 6.18 -21.26
N SER A 58 2.13 6.07 -19.94
CA SER A 58 1.59 4.91 -19.24
C SER A 58 0.07 4.84 -19.42
N VAL A 59 -0.47 3.62 -19.49
CA VAL A 59 -1.93 3.36 -19.49
C VAL A 59 -2.59 3.93 -18.22
N HIS A 60 -1.81 4.11 -17.16
CA HIS A 60 -2.23 4.64 -15.87
C HIS A 60 -1.65 6.04 -15.61
N SER A 61 -1.40 6.87 -16.62
CA SER A 61 -0.83 8.22 -16.43
C SER A 61 -1.69 9.16 -15.58
N THR A 62 -2.96 8.81 -15.31
CA THR A 62 -3.87 9.57 -14.43
C THR A 62 -4.07 8.94 -13.05
N ALA A 63 -3.49 7.77 -12.77
CA ALA A 63 -3.70 7.04 -11.53
C ALA A 63 -2.39 6.48 -10.98
N VAL A 64 -2.32 6.33 -9.66
CA VAL A 64 -1.22 5.62 -9.02
C VAL A 64 -1.62 4.17 -8.80
N GLU A 65 -0.80 3.25 -9.30
CA GLU A 65 -0.93 1.83 -9.02
C GLU A 65 -0.36 1.50 -7.63
N PHE A 66 -1.05 0.62 -6.91
CA PHE A 66 -0.60 0.10 -5.63
C PHE A 66 -1.16 -1.29 -5.34
N LYS A 67 -0.58 -1.92 -4.32
CA LYS A 67 -1.05 -3.14 -3.69
C LYS A 67 -0.99 -3.03 -2.17
N LEU A 68 -1.83 -3.81 -1.51
CA LEU A 68 -1.72 -4.08 -0.09
C LEU A 68 -0.72 -5.22 0.12
N VAL A 69 0.14 -5.07 1.13
CA VAL A 69 1.16 -6.08 1.46
C VAL A 69 1.12 -6.33 2.96
N VAL A 70 1.02 -7.61 3.33
CA VAL A 70 1.15 -8.06 4.70
C VAL A 70 2.62 -8.33 4.98
N VAL A 71 3.17 -7.65 5.98
CA VAL A 71 4.52 -7.89 6.50
C VAL A 71 4.41 -8.95 7.59
N LYS A 72 5.14 -10.05 7.42
CA LYS A 72 5.19 -11.14 8.41
C LYS A 72 6.27 -10.85 9.46
N PRO A 73 6.03 -11.20 10.74
CA PRO A 73 7.04 -11.06 11.79
C PRO A 73 8.25 -11.98 11.55
N ASP A 74 9.32 -11.75 12.31
CA ASP A 74 10.50 -12.62 12.38
C ASP A 74 11.10 -13.01 11.01
N TRP A 75 11.21 -12.04 10.10
CA TRP A 75 11.74 -12.24 8.74
C TRP A 75 10.89 -13.17 7.86
N GLY A 76 9.60 -13.35 8.19
CA GLY A 76 8.66 -14.15 7.40
C GLY A 76 8.35 -13.60 6.00
N GLY A 77 8.87 -12.43 5.66
CA GLY A 77 8.78 -11.81 4.34
C GLY A 77 7.49 -11.01 4.14
N TYR A 78 7.06 -10.94 2.87
CA TYR A 78 5.97 -10.08 2.40
C TYR A 78 4.94 -10.91 1.65
N TRP A 79 3.67 -10.79 2.01
CA TRP A 79 2.56 -11.39 1.27
C TRP A 79 1.78 -10.29 0.57
N TRP A 80 1.90 -10.27 -0.76
CA TRP A 80 1.22 -9.31 -1.61
C TRP A 80 -0.24 -9.71 -1.80
N GLU A 81 -1.12 -8.73 -1.92
CA GLU A 81 -2.49 -9.00 -2.32
C GLU A 81 -2.54 -9.64 -3.71
N GLU A 82 -3.39 -10.65 -3.84
CA GLU A 82 -3.63 -11.36 -5.09
C GLU A 82 -4.29 -10.47 -6.15
N GLY A 83 -4.18 -10.88 -7.42
CA GLY A 83 -4.82 -10.21 -8.57
C GLY A 83 -4.05 -9.01 -9.12
N GLU A 84 -4.74 -8.15 -9.87
CA GLU A 84 -4.16 -6.96 -10.50
C GLU A 84 -3.79 -5.87 -9.47
N ASN A 85 -3.00 -4.88 -9.90
CA ASN A 85 -2.74 -3.68 -9.12
C ASN A 85 -4.04 -2.87 -8.92
N ARG A 86 -4.24 -2.32 -7.73
CA ARG A 86 -5.30 -1.34 -7.48
C ARG A 86 -4.88 0.02 -8.03
N LEU A 87 -5.87 0.88 -8.28
CA LEU A 87 -5.67 2.22 -8.78
C LEU A 87 -6.21 3.26 -7.79
N ILE A 88 -5.45 4.34 -7.61
CA ILE A 88 -5.90 5.58 -6.97
C ILE A 88 -5.91 6.65 -8.05
N ASP A 89 -7.10 7.10 -8.42
CA ASP A 89 -7.24 8.24 -9.33
C ASP A 89 -6.73 9.51 -8.64
N MET A 90 -5.98 10.34 -9.39
CA MET A 90 -5.40 11.60 -8.91
C MET A 90 -6.25 12.83 -9.28
#